data_AF-A0A7J9SKN8-F1
#
_entry.id   AF-A0A7J9SKN8-F1
#
_cell.length_a   1.000
_cell.length_b   1.000
_cell.length_c   1.000
_cell.angle_alpha   90.00
_cell.angle_beta   90.00
_cell.angle_gamma   90.00
#
_symmetry.space_group_name_H-M   'P 1'
#
loop_
_entity.id
_entity.type
_entity.pdbx_description
1 polymer ?
#
loop_
_entity_poly.entity_id
_entity_poly.type
_entity_poly.pdbx_seq_one_letter_code
_entity_poly.pdbx_strand_id
1 'polypeptide(L)'
;MAKRANPAFGAGAVLIPVALFAAASLFGTIQQLTYVHVMTGVLWTGIDLFMTLVLGPVLGGLAVEERAAVFQRFTPKMTFLMPTLAFTTIFAGMVLAGRMGYLPGLSAWGGLFAIVAMGPALLAVGFQFDAFTDRRWLALFAVVVGGGAVSFVANLGTFAIPGPAILAALAVVTVLTIIGFGILLPGEIRMYLEMTSETPDADLIGAIGMRNAKLSGVEGVLQLSIVAIMVYIRYGGFGF
;
A
#
# COMPACT_ATOMS: atom_id res chain seq x y z
N MET A 1 -3.05 7.34 -17.92
CA MET A 1 -3.47 7.40 -16.50
C MET A 1 -3.64 8.85 -15.99
N ALA A 2 -2.57 9.64 -15.81
CA ALA A 2 -2.64 10.96 -15.16
C ALA A 2 -3.63 11.98 -15.78
N LYS A 3 -3.69 12.09 -17.12
CA LYS A 3 -4.67 12.97 -17.79
C LYS A 3 -6.13 12.54 -17.54
N ARG A 4 -6.37 11.23 -17.37
CA ARG A 4 -7.73 10.66 -17.15
C ARG A 4 -8.14 10.71 -15.67
N ALA A 5 -7.19 10.79 -14.74
CA ALA A 5 -7.47 10.94 -13.31
C ALA A 5 -7.89 12.37 -12.90
N ASN A 6 -7.88 13.34 -13.83
CA ASN A 6 -7.74 14.78 -13.57
C ASN A 6 -6.36 15.07 -12.94
N PRO A 7 -5.43 15.76 -13.66
CA PRO A 7 -4.09 16.05 -13.15
C PRO A 7 -4.06 16.75 -11.79
N ALA A 8 -5.02 17.63 -11.51
CA ALA A 8 -5.11 18.30 -10.22
C ALA A 8 -5.46 17.34 -9.08
N PHE A 9 -6.40 16.40 -9.34
CA PHE A 9 -6.73 15.35 -8.38
C PHE A 9 -5.53 14.41 -8.17
N GLY A 10 -4.91 13.92 -9.25
CA GLY A 10 -3.75 13.04 -9.16
C GLY A 10 -2.58 13.67 -8.38
N ALA A 11 -2.29 14.95 -8.64
CA ALA A 11 -1.29 15.69 -7.90
C ALA A 11 -1.68 15.86 -6.42
N GLY A 12 -2.92 16.26 -6.13
CA GLY A 12 -3.40 16.41 -4.75
C GLY A 12 -3.39 15.11 -3.95
N ALA A 13 -3.84 14.01 -4.56
CA ALA A 13 -3.90 12.68 -3.96
C ALA A 13 -2.53 12.14 -3.56
N VAL A 14 -1.46 12.56 -4.24
CA VAL A 14 -0.07 12.16 -3.94
C VAL A 14 0.62 13.19 -3.05
N LEU A 15 0.62 14.46 -3.45
CA LEU A 15 1.41 15.51 -2.80
C LEU A 15 0.89 15.81 -1.39
N ILE A 16 -0.42 15.81 -1.15
CA ILE A 16 -0.97 16.17 0.16
C ILE A 16 -0.56 15.14 1.23
N PRO A 17 -0.83 13.82 1.08
CA PRO A 17 -0.45 12.85 2.11
C PRO A 17 1.06 12.78 2.32
N VAL A 18 1.84 12.81 1.24
CA VAL A 18 3.31 12.73 1.31
C VAL A 18 3.90 13.98 1.96
N ALA A 19 3.41 15.18 1.64
CA ALA A 19 3.89 16.42 2.26
C ALA A 19 3.54 16.48 3.75
N LEU A 20 2.32 16.09 4.13
CA LEU A 20 1.92 16.02 5.54
C LEU A 20 2.76 15.01 6.32
N PHE A 21 3.03 13.84 5.73
CA PHE A 21 3.94 12.85 6.31
C PHE A 21 5.36 13.37 6.48
N ALA A 22 5.93 13.99 5.44
CA ALA A 22 7.27 14.57 5.51
C ALA A 22 7.36 15.66 6.58
N ALA A 23 6.40 16.59 6.59
CA ALA A 23 6.34 17.67 7.58
C ALA A 23 6.21 17.12 9.01
N ALA A 24 5.31 16.16 9.23
CA ALA A 24 5.12 15.55 10.54
C ALA A 24 6.35 14.75 11.00
N SER A 25 7.05 14.10 10.07
CA SER A 25 8.25 13.30 10.36
C SER A 25 9.52 14.11 10.57
N LEU A 26 9.60 15.33 10.03
CA LEU A 26 10.76 16.21 10.19
C LEU A 26 10.58 17.21 11.33
N PHE A 27 9.39 17.79 11.44
CA PHE A 27 9.13 18.92 12.35
C PHE A 27 7.98 18.67 13.32
N GLY A 28 7.17 17.63 13.08
CA GLY A 28 5.95 17.40 13.84
C GLY A 28 6.16 16.71 15.18
N THR A 29 5.15 16.83 16.05
CA THR A 29 5.06 16.11 17.33
C THR A 29 4.60 14.67 17.14
N ILE A 30 4.71 13.84 18.19
CA ILE A 30 4.13 12.48 18.19
C ILE A 30 2.63 12.52 17.88
N GLN A 31 1.91 13.51 18.42
CA GLN A 31 0.47 13.66 18.17
C GLN A 31 0.17 13.97 16.70
N GLN A 32 0.92 14.87 16.07
CA GLN A 32 0.73 15.21 14.65
C GLN A 32 1.06 14.02 13.75
N LEU A 33 2.14 13.30 14.02
CA LEU A 33 2.49 12.09 13.26
C LEU A 33 1.46 10.97 13.48
N THR A 34 0.93 10.84 14.71
CA THR A 34 -0.18 9.93 15.01
C THR A 34 -1.41 10.29 14.20
N TYR A 35 -1.75 11.58 14.11
CA TYR A 35 -2.87 12.04 13.31
C TYR A 35 -2.68 11.71 11.83
N VAL A 36 -1.51 11.98 11.25
CA VAL A 36 -1.21 11.62 9.86
C VAL A 36 -1.36 10.11 9.64
N HIS A 37 -0.71 9.29 10.48
CA HIS A 37 -0.77 7.82 10.39
C HIS A 37 -2.20 7.28 10.48
N VAL A 38 -2.95 7.72 11.49
CA VAL A 38 -4.32 7.24 11.73
C VAL A 38 -5.25 7.72 10.62
N MET A 39 -5.18 8.99 10.21
CA MET A 39 -6.06 9.51 9.17
C MET A 39 -5.83 8.83 7.82
N THR A 40 -4.58 8.63 7.41
CA THR A 40 -4.31 7.91 6.15
C THR A 40 -4.68 6.43 6.25
N GLY A 41 -4.48 5.80 7.42
CA GLY A 41 -4.83 4.40 7.63
C GLY A 41 -6.34 4.16 7.62
N VAL A 42 -7.09 5.00 8.33
CA VAL A 42 -8.57 4.94 8.35
C VAL A 42 -9.14 5.22 6.96
N LEU A 43 -8.58 6.17 6.20
CA LEU A 43 -9.01 6.40 4.82
C LEU A 43 -8.68 5.21 3.93
N TRP A 44 -7.47 4.66 4.02
CA TRP A 44 -7.07 3.50 3.22
C TRP A 44 -7.98 2.30 3.48
N THR A 45 -8.06 1.84 4.74
CA THR A 45 -8.90 0.71 5.13
C THR A 45 -10.38 0.98 4.94
N GLY A 46 -10.84 2.19 5.25
CA GLY A 46 -12.24 2.59 5.06
C GLY A 46 -12.66 2.53 3.61
N ILE A 47 -11.79 2.96 2.68
CA ILE A 47 -12.07 2.85 1.25
C ILE A 47 -12.09 1.38 0.81
N ASP A 48 -11.13 0.55 1.22
CA ASP A 48 -11.12 -0.87 0.83
C ASP A 48 -12.35 -1.63 1.32
N LEU A 49 -12.76 -1.39 2.56
CA LEU A 49 -13.98 -1.97 3.13
C LEU A 49 -15.24 -1.45 2.42
N PHE A 50 -15.31 -0.14 2.15
CA PHE A 50 -16.44 0.44 1.40
C PHE A 50 -16.54 -0.12 -0.01
N MET A 51 -15.40 -0.22 -0.70
CA MET A 51 -15.31 -0.75 -2.05
C MET A 51 -15.80 -2.18 -2.12
N THR A 52 -15.40 -3.00 -1.15
CA THR A 52 -15.75 -4.42 -1.11
C THR A 52 -17.21 -4.64 -0.68
N LEU A 53 -17.65 -3.99 0.40
CA LEU A 53 -18.93 -4.27 1.05
C LEU A 53 -20.11 -3.49 0.44
N VAL A 54 -19.85 -2.31 -0.12
CA VAL A 54 -20.89 -1.41 -0.63
C VAL A 54 -20.79 -1.28 -2.14
N LEU A 55 -19.65 -0.83 -2.66
CA LEU A 55 -19.55 -0.55 -4.09
C LEU A 55 -19.56 -1.83 -4.94
N GLY A 56 -18.93 -2.91 -4.47
CA GLY A 56 -18.92 -4.21 -5.15
C GLY A 56 -20.32 -4.72 -5.52
N PRO A 57 -21.23 -4.88 -4.55
CA PRO A 57 -22.62 -5.26 -4.81
C PRO A 57 -23.36 -4.29 -5.75
N VAL A 58 -23.15 -2.97 -5.58
CA VAL A 58 -23.75 -1.95 -6.45
C VAL A 58 -23.29 -2.14 -7.91
N LEU A 59 -21.99 -2.30 -8.14
CA LEU A 59 -21.44 -2.55 -9.47
C LEU A 59 -21.95 -3.87 -10.06
N GLY A 60 -22.14 -4.89 -9.22
CA GLY A 60 -22.71 -6.18 -9.60
C GLY A 60 -24.13 -6.08 -10.17
N GLY A 61 -24.92 -5.10 -9.72
CA GLY A 61 -26.28 -4.84 -10.20
C GLY A 61 -26.39 -3.97 -11.46
N LEU A 62 -25.29 -3.33 -11.89
CA LEU A 62 -25.28 -2.47 -13.09
C LEU A 62 -25.14 -3.27 -14.38
N ALA A 63 -25.68 -2.72 -15.48
CA ALA A 63 -25.42 -3.20 -16.83
C ALA A 63 -23.92 -3.11 -17.16
N VAL A 64 -23.46 -3.90 -18.13
CA VAL A 64 -22.03 -4.02 -18.47
C VAL A 64 -21.43 -2.66 -18.87
N GLU A 65 -22.17 -1.89 -19.66
CA GLU A 65 -21.77 -0.57 -20.16
C GLU A 65 -21.67 0.46 -19.04
N GLU A 66 -22.64 0.47 -18.12
CA GLU A 66 -22.67 1.36 -16.95
C GLU A 66 -21.52 1.05 -15.99
N ARG A 67 -21.31 -0.23 -15.71
CA ARG A 67 -20.20 -0.71 -14.89
C ARG A 67 -18.85 -0.30 -15.50
N ALA A 68 -18.68 -0.47 -16.80
CA ALA A 68 -17.46 -0.05 -17.51
C ALA A 68 -17.24 1.46 -17.41
N ALA A 69 -18.29 2.28 -17.57
CA ALA A 69 -18.20 3.73 -17.44
C ALA A 69 -17.75 4.18 -16.04
N VAL A 70 -18.22 3.51 -14.99
CA VAL A 70 -17.76 3.77 -13.60
C VAL A 70 -16.28 3.42 -13.47
N PHE A 71 -15.86 2.20 -13.85
CA PHE A 71 -14.47 1.77 -13.73
C PHE A 71 -13.48 2.65 -14.50
N GLN A 72 -13.83 3.11 -15.71
CA GLN A 72 -12.97 3.96 -16.52
C GLN A 72 -12.63 5.30 -15.85
N ARG A 73 -13.56 5.85 -15.05
CA ARG A 73 -13.37 7.11 -14.30
C ARG A 73 -12.79 6.88 -12.91
N PHE A 74 -13.12 5.74 -12.31
CA PHE A 74 -12.76 5.41 -10.94
C PHE A 74 -11.32 4.90 -10.83
N THR A 75 -10.95 3.91 -11.65
CA THR A 75 -9.64 3.24 -11.60
C THR A 75 -8.46 4.22 -11.63
N PRO A 76 -8.41 5.20 -12.55
CA PRO A 76 -7.27 6.12 -12.61
C PRO A 76 -7.07 6.92 -11.32
N LYS A 77 -8.15 7.27 -10.60
CA LYS A 77 -8.07 8.01 -9.33
C LYS A 77 -7.52 7.12 -8.22
N MET A 78 -8.00 5.89 -8.15
CA MET A 78 -7.57 4.93 -7.13
C MET A 78 -6.11 4.52 -7.28
N THR A 79 -5.62 4.38 -8.52
CA THR A 79 -4.21 4.08 -8.80
C THR A 79 -3.24 5.15 -8.26
N PHE A 80 -3.69 6.39 -8.05
CA PHE A 80 -2.89 7.42 -7.37
C PHE A 80 -3.19 7.50 -5.87
N LEU A 81 -4.46 7.45 -5.48
CA LEU A 81 -4.88 7.67 -4.10
C LEU A 81 -4.47 6.51 -3.18
N MET A 82 -4.85 5.27 -3.51
CA MET A 82 -4.68 4.13 -2.60
C MET A 82 -3.21 3.83 -2.30
N PRO A 83 -2.30 3.78 -3.30
CA PRO A 83 -0.89 3.52 -3.02
C PRO A 83 -0.25 4.61 -2.17
N THR A 84 -0.70 5.86 -2.32
CA THR A 84 -0.19 6.98 -1.53
C THR A 84 -0.68 6.91 -0.08
N LEU A 85 -1.97 6.59 0.12
CA LEU A 85 -2.51 6.38 1.47
C LEU A 85 -1.85 5.18 2.16
N ALA A 86 -1.68 4.07 1.45
CA ALA A 86 -0.97 2.89 1.95
C ALA A 86 0.47 3.24 2.33
N PHE A 87 1.24 3.81 1.39
CA PHE A 87 2.62 4.25 1.63
C PHE A 87 2.69 5.15 2.87
N THR A 88 1.87 6.19 2.93
CA THR A 88 1.89 7.15 4.04
C THR A 88 1.58 6.47 5.36
N THR A 89 0.57 5.60 5.40
CA THR A 89 0.17 4.86 6.61
C THR A 89 1.30 3.98 7.12
N ILE A 90 1.93 3.21 6.23
CA ILE A 90 3.00 2.26 6.57
C ILE A 90 4.21 3.00 7.14
N PHE A 91 4.73 3.98 6.40
CA PHE A 91 5.95 4.69 6.80
C PHE A 91 5.71 5.63 7.98
N ALA A 92 4.57 6.32 8.06
CA ALA A 92 4.21 7.10 9.24
C ALA A 92 4.10 6.21 10.49
N GLY A 93 3.53 5.00 10.36
CA GLY A 93 3.43 4.04 11.44
C GLY A 93 4.78 3.55 11.95
N MET A 94 5.71 3.22 11.05
CA MET A 94 7.07 2.82 11.44
C MET A 94 7.84 3.96 12.12
N VAL A 95 7.79 5.18 11.56
CA VAL A 95 8.45 6.36 12.17
C VAL A 95 7.85 6.65 13.55
N LEU A 96 6.53 6.56 13.66
CA LEU A 96 5.82 6.76 14.92
C LEU A 96 6.20 5.70 15.96
N ALA A 97 6.26 4.43 15.59
CA ALA A 97 6.71 3.35 16.47
C ALA A 97 8.16 3.56 16.93
N GLY A 98 9.04 4.03 16.04
CA GLY A 98 10.41 4.40 16.40
C GLY A 98 10.47 5.54 17.41
N ARG A 99 9.69 6.61 17.19
CA ARG A 99 9.62 7.77 18.09
C ARG A 99 9.02 7.46 19.47
N MET A 100 8.11 6.49 19.53
CA MET A 100 7.51 6.01 20.78
C MET A 100 8.35 4.93 21.48
N GLY A 101 9.51 4.55 20.93
CA GLY A 101 10.39 3.54 21.50
C GLY A 101 9.92 2.09 21.30
N TYR A 102 8.85 1.87 20.53
CA TYR A 102 8.33 0.53 20.23
C TYR A 102 9.09 -0.21 19.13
N LEU A 103 9.78 0.53 18.24
CA LEU A 103 10.59 -0.02 17.16
C LEU A 103 12.04 0.48 17.27
N PRO A 104 12.85 -0.08 18.19
CA PRO A 104 14.27 0.24 18.26
C PRO A 104 14.98 -0.16 16.97
N GLY A 105 15.95 0.65 16.53
CA GLY A 105 16.67 0.40 15.27
C GLY A 105 15.81 0.66 14.02
N LEU A 106 15.01 1.73 14.01
CA LEU A 106 14.14 2.11 12.88
C LEU A 106 14.85 2.05 11.52
N SER A 107 16.09 2.52 11.42
CA SER A 107 16.86 2.48 10.16
C SER A 107 17.20 1.05 9.70
N ALA A 108 17.48 0.15 10.65
CA ALA A 108 17.71 -1.25 10.35
C ALA A 108 16.39 -1.94 9.94
N TRP A 109 15.32 -1.75 10.71
CA TRP A 109 14.00 -2.29 10.37
C TRP A 109 13.43 -1.75 9.05
N GLY A 110 13.64 -0.46 8.76
CA GLY A 110 13.27 0.14 7.47
C GLY A 110 14.06 -0.46 6.31
N GLY A 111 15.37 -0.70 6.51
CA GLY A 111 16.20 -1.41 5.53
C GLY A 111 15.73 -2.85 5.30
N LEU A 112 15.45 -3.59 6.38
CA LEU A 112 14.89 -4.94 6.30
C LEU A 112 13.54 -4.95 5.59
N PHE A 113 12.63 -4.03 5.93
CA PHE A 113 11.32 -3.88 5.30
C PHE A 113 11.43 -3.63 3.79
N ALA A 114 12.38 -2.79 3.36
CA ALA A 114 12.64 -2.58 1.94
C ALA A 114 13.09 -3.86 1.22
N ILE A 115 13.81 -4.76 1.89
CA ILE A 115 14.22 -6.04 1.32
C ILE A 115 13.06 -7.03 1.31
N VAL A 116 12.39 -7.23 2.44
CA VAL A 116 11.44 -8.35 2.64
C VAL A 116 10.02 -8.03 2.19
N ALA A 117 9.62 -6.75 2.18
CA ALA A 117 8.30 -6.32 1.73
C ALA A 117 8.37 -5.69 0.34
N MET A 118 9.18 -4.63 0.19
CA MET A 118 9.29 -3.94 -1.11
C MET A 118 10.00 -4.80 -2.15
N GLY A 119 11.01 -5.58 -1.78
CA GLY A 119 11.74 -6.46 -2.71
C GLY A 119 10.83 -7.43 -3.46
N PRO A 120 10.08 -8.32 -2.78
CA PRO A 120 9.13 -9.22 -3.43
C PRO A 120 8.01 -8.48 -4.17
N ALA A 121 7.50 -7.37 -3.62
CA ALA A 121 6.49 -6.56 -4.30
C ALA A 121 7.01 -6.03 -5.65
N LEU A 122 8.21 -5.44 -5.65
CA LEU A 122 8.85 -4.96 -6.87
C LEU A 122 9.13 -6.12 -7.81
N LEU A 123 9.74 -7.22 -7.37
CA LEU A 123 9.97 -8.40 -8.21
C LEU A 123 8.68 -8.85 -8.91
N ALA A 124 7.56 -8.93 -8.17
CA ALA A 124 6.26 -9.29 -8.72
C ALA A 124 5.76 -8.30 -9.79
N VAL A 125 5.96 -6.99 -9.60
CA VAL A 125 5.70 -5.99 -10.64
C VAL A 125 6.61 -6.21 -11.87
N GLY A 126 7.91 -6.45 -11.64
CA GLY A 126 8.88 -6.74 -12.70
C GLY A 126 8.48 -7.94 -13.55
N PHE A 127 8.02 -9.02 -12.93
CA PHE A 127 7.49 -10.21 -13.62
C PHE A 127 6.20 -9.90 -14.39
N GLN A 128 5.31 -9.06 -13.84
CA GLN A 128 4.04 -8.75 -14.51
C GLN A 128 4.20 -7.85 -15.74
N PHE A 129 5.23 -7.01 -15.78
CA PHE A 129 5.48 -6.08 -16.90
C PHE A 129 6.69 -6.43 -17.75
N ASP A 130 7.32 -7.60 -17.52
CA ASP A 130 8.56 -8.01 -18.19
C ASP A 130 9.67 -6.94 -18.14
N ALA A 131 9.81 -6.29 -16.98
CA ALA A 131 10.61 -5.08 -16.82
C ALA A 131 12.08 -5.34 -16.43
N PHE A 132 12.51 -6.61 -16.34
CA PHE A 132 13.85 -6.96 -15.83
C PHE A 132 15.01 -6.53 -16.72
N THR A 133 14.74 -6.15 -17.97
CA THR A 133 15.73 -5.59 -18.90
C THR A 133 15.69 -4.05 -18.95
N ASP A 134 14.68 -3.42 -18.35
CA ASP A 134 14.53 -1.96 -18.34
C ASP A 134 15.48 -1.32 -17.31
N ARG A 135 16.36 -0.43 -17.78
CA ARG A 135 17.35 0.27 -16.93
C ARG A 135 16.71 1.12 -15.84
N ARG A 136 15.55 1.73 -16.10
CA ARG A 136 14.81 2.55 -15.12
C ARG A 136 14.24 1.66 -14.03
N TRP A 137 13.70 0.50 -14.41
CA TRP A 137 13.22 -0.49 -13.46
C TRP A 137 14.36 -1.04 -12.59
N LEU A 138 15.48 -1.43 -13.20
CA LEU A 138 16.67 -1.89 -12.49
C LEU A 138 17.24 -0.82 -11.55
N ALA A 139 17.26 0.45 -11.98
CA ALA A 139 17.68 1.57 -11.13
C ALA A 139 16.75 1.76 -9.93
N LEU A 140 15.42 1.72 -10.14
CA LEU A 140 14.45 1.80 -9.04
C LEU A 140 14.64 0.64 -8.05
N PHE A 141 14.76 -0.59 -8.56
CA PHE A 141 14.97 -1.77 -7.75
C PHE A 141 16.27 -1.68 -6.93
N ALA A 142 17.37 -1.28 -7.57
CA ALA A 142 18.67 -1.10 -6.91
C ALA A 142 18.61 0.00 -5.84
N VAL A 143 17.91 1.11 -6.08
CA VAL A 143 17.75 2.19 -5.10
C VAL A 143 16.92 1.73 -3.91
N VAL A 144 15.78 1.08 -4.14
CA VAL A 144 14.86 0.68 -3.06
C VAL A 144 15.42 -0.50 -2.27
N VAL A 145 15.73 -1.61 -2.95
CA VAL A 145 16.17 -2.85 -2.31
C VAL A 145 17.64 -2.80 -1.93
N GLY A 146 18.49 -2.31 -2.85
CA GLY A 146 19.92 -2.13 -2.57
C GLY A 146 20.18 -1.06 -1.52
N GLY A 147 19.48 0.09 -1.59
CA GLY A 147 19.51 1.10 -0.54
C GLY A 147 19.01 0.56 0.80
N GLY A 148 17.95 -0.25 0.78
CA GLY A 148 17.46 -0.98 1.95
C GLY A 148 18.51 -1.92 2.56
N ALA A 149 19.19 -2.71 1.74
CA ALA A 149 20.27 -3.61 2.16
C ALA A 149 21.46 -2.84 2.77
N VAL A 150 21.88 -1.74 2.14
CA VAL A 150 22.93 -0.86 2.68
C VAL A 150 22.49 -0.28 4.03
N SER A 151 21.27 0.23 4.13
CA SER A 151 20.73 0.76 5.39
C SER A 151 20.68 -0.31 6.48
N PHE A 152 20.24 -1.52 6.15
CA PHE A 152 20.18 -2.62 7.11
C PHE A 152 21.57 -2.96 7.65
N VAL A 153 22.54 -3.19 6.76
CA VAL A 153 23.92 -3.54 7.13
C VAL A 153 24.58 -2.42 7.93
N ALA A 154 24.42 -1.16 7.52
CA ALA A 154 25.00 -0.01 8.21
C ALA A 154 24.43 0.21 9.61
N ASN A 155 23.21 -0.26 9.89
CA ASN A 155 22.52 -0.05 11.15
C ASN A 155 22.36 -1.34 11.98
N LEU A 156 23.05 -2.43 11.63
CA LEU A 156 22.99 -3.72 12.36
C LEU A 156 23.27 -3.57 13.86
N GLY A 157 24.17 -2.67 14.24
CA GLY A 157 24.49 -2.42 15.66
C GLY A 157 23.34 -1.85 16.48
N THR A 158 22.31 -1.29 15.83
CA THR A 158 21.09 -0.77 16.48
C THR A 158 19.89 -1.72 16.34
N PHE A 159 20.07 -2.84 15.63
CA PHE A 159 19.00 -3.79 15.38
C PHE A 159 18.60 -4.48 16.69
N ALA A 160 17.35 -4.32 17.08
CA ALA A 160 16.77 -4.98 18.23
C ALA A 160 15.37 -5.48 17.87
N ILE A 161 15.03 -6.66 18.41
CA ILE A 161 13.73 -7.28 18.21
C ILE A 161 12.69 -6.49 19.02
N PRO A 162 11.66 -5.89 18.38
CA PRO A 162 10.62 -5.17 19.09
C PRO A 162 9.65 -6.13 19.78
N GLY A 163 8.71 -5.60 20.54
CA GLY A 163 7.68 -6.41 21.20
C GLY A 163 6.82 -7.21 20.22
N PRO A 164 6.18 -8.32 20.67
CA PRO A 164 5.41 -9.22 19.81
C PRO A 164 4.32 -8.53 18.97
N ALA A 165 3.64 -7.53 19.54
CA ALA A 165 2.60 -6.78 18.82
C ALA A 165 3.16 -5.98 17.64
N ILE A 166 4.34 -5.40 17.78
CA ILE A 166 5.01 -4.67 16.69
C ILE A 166 5.52 -5.63 15.63
N LEU A 167 6.08 -6.78 16.02
CA LEU A 167 6.44 -7.84 15.08
C LEU A 167 5.23 -8.32 14.28
N ALA A 168 4.09 -8.53 14.95
CA ALA A 168 2.85 -8.92 14.28
C ALA A 168 2.38 -7.84 13.29
N ALA A 169 2.42 -6.56 13.67
CA ALA A 169 2.10 -5.45 12.78
C ALA A 169 3.03 -5.40 11.56
N LEU A 170 4.35 -5.58 11.77
CA LEU A 170 5.35 -5.62 10.69
C LEU A 170 5.16 -6.82 9.75
N ALA A 171 4.77 -7.97 10.29
CA ALA A 171 4.46 -9.15 9.48
C ALA A 171 3.20 -8.92 8.62
N VAL A 172 2.11 -8.45 9.23
CA VAL A 172 0.86 -8.14 8.52
C VAL A 172 1.09 -7.10 7.43
N VAL A 173 1.79 -6.01 7.74
CA VAL A 173 2.03 -4.94 6.77
C VAL A 173 2.99 -5.37 5.66
N THR A 174 3.91 -6.32 5.92
CA THR A 174 4.73 -6.95 4.89
C THR A 174 3.86 -7.73 3.90
N VAL A 175 2.92 -8.54 4.39
CA VAL A 175 2.00 -9.29 3.53
C VAL A 175 1.08 -8.37 2.73
N LEU A 176 0.47 -7.37 3.37
CA LEU A 176 -0.34 -6.34 2.71
C LEU A 176 0.46 -5.64 1.61
N THR A 177 1.71 -5.31 1.89
CA THR A 177 2.59 -4.65 0.92
C THR A 177 2.82 -5.50 -0.32
N ILE A 178 3.11 -6.80 -0.15
CA ILE A 178 3.37 -7.72 -1.26
C ILE A 178 2.10 -7.91 -2.10
N ILE A 179 0.94 -8.07 -1.46
CA ILE A 179 -0.33 -8.26 -2.16
C ILE A 179 -0.73 -6.97 -2.89
N GLY A 180 -0.82 -5.85 -2.16
CA GLY A 180 -1.30 -4.57 -2.67
C GLY A 180 -0.41 -4.02 -3.79
N PHE A 181 0.88 -3.81 -3.52
CA PHE A 181 1.80 -3.20 -4.49
C PHE A 181 2.33 -4.21 -5.52
N GLY A 182 2.50 -5.48 -5.13
CA GLY A 182 3.10 -6.49 -5.99
C GLY A 182 2.13 -7.22 -6.89
N ILE A 183 0.84 -7.32 -6.52
CA ILE A 183 -0.13 -8.15 -7.25
C ILE A 183 -1.38 -7.35 -7.67
N LEU A 184 -2.04 -6.68 -6.72
CA LEU A 184 -3.30 -5.98 -6.97
C LEU A 184 -3.11 -4.78 -7.89
N LEU A 185 -2.28 -3.81 -7.48
CA LEU A 185 -1.99 -2.60 -8.24
C LEU A 185 -1.53 -2.89 -9.69
N PRO A 186 -0.51 -3.73 -9.93
CA PRO A 186 -0.10 -4.03 -11.30
C PRO A 186 -1.21 -4.77 -12.08
N GLY A 187 -1.99 -5.63 -11.41
CA GLY A 187 -3.16 -6.28 -12.00
C GLY A 187 -4.22 -5.28 -12.44
N GLU A 188 -4.57 -4.30 -11.60
CA GLU A 188 -5.52 -3.23 -11.92
C GLU A 188 -5.05 -2.38 -13.10
N ILE A 189 -3.75 -2.05 -13.15
CA ILE A 189 -3.16 -1.31 -14.28
C ILE A 189 -3.27 -2.13 -15.56
N ARG A 190 -2.93 -3.43 -15.55
CA ARG A 190 -3.03 -4.29 -16.73
C ARG A 190 -4.46 -4.45 -17.20
N MET A 191 -5.38 -4.72 -16.27
CA MET A 191 -6.82 -4.80 -16.56
C MET A 191 -7.34 -3.48 -17.16
N TYR A 192 -6.90 -2.34 -16.63
CA TYR A 192 -7.25 -1.03 -17.19
C TYR A 192 -6.74 -0.82 -18.61
N LEU A 193 -5.48 -1.17 -18.88
CA LEU A 193 -4.90 -1.06 -20.20
C LEU A 193 -5.65 -1.95 -21.21
N GLU A 194 -5.94 -3.19 -20.83
CA GLU A 194 -6.70 -4.15 -21.62
C GLU A 194 -8.09 -3.64 -21.99
N MET A 195 -8.86 -3.15 -21.00
CA MET A 195 -10.18 -2.53 -21.19
C MET A 195 -10.17 -1.30 -22.11
N THR A 196 -9.00 -0.70 -22.35
CA THR A 196 -8.85 0.49 -23.20
C THR A 196 -8.16 0.22 -24.53
N SER A 197 -7.82 -1.04 -24.80
CA SER A 197 -7.26 -1.48 -26.08
C SER A 197 -8.34 -1.52 -27.19
N GLU A 198 -7.90 -1.62 -28.44
CA GLU A 198 -8.79 -1.71 -29.62
C GLU A 198 -9.59 -3.03 -29.65
N THR A 199 -9.02 -4.11 -29.11
CA THR A 199 -9.62 -5.45 -29.09
C THR A 199 -9.51 -6.06 -27.67
N PRO A 200 -10.37 -5.66 -26.73
CA PRO A 200 -10.29 -6.14 -25.34
C PRO A 200 -10.53 -7.64 -25.19
N ASP A 201 -9.65 -8.32 -24.45
CA ASP A 201 -9.82 -9.72 -24.06
C ASP A 201 -10.67 -9.84 -22.77
N ALA A 202 -11.90 -10.32 -22.92
CA ALA A 202 -12.83 -10.51 -21.82
C ALA A 202 -12.40 -11.61 -20.84
N ASP A 203 -11.72 -12.66 -21.31
CA ASP A 203 -11.28 -13.77 -20.47
C ASP A 203 -10.11 -13.33 -19.58
N LEU A 204 -9.17 -12.55 -20.14
CA LEU A 204 -8.07 -11.95 -19.38
C LEU A 204 -8.59 -10.98 -18.30
N ILE A 205 -9.54 -10.11 -18.66
CA ILE A 205 -10.16 -9.16 -17.71
C ILE A 205 -10.86 -9.93 -16.57
N GLY A 206 -11.64 -10.96 -16.90
CA GLY A 206 -12.35 -11.78 -15.93
C GLY A 206 -11.40 -12.52 -14.98
N ALA A 207 -10.33 -13.11 -15.52
CA ALA A 207 -9.33 -13.84 -14.74
C ALA A 207 -8.59 -12.92 -13.75
N ILE A 208 -8.15 -11.74 -14.20
CA ILE A 208 -7.50 -10.74 -13.33
C ILE A 208 -8.49 -10.24 -12.28
N GLY A 209 -9.72 -9.91 -12.69
CA GLY A 209 -10.76 -9.43 -11.78
C GLY A 209 -11.08 -10.42 -10.65
N MET A 210 -11.25 -11.70 -10.98
CA MET A 210 -11.54 -12.75 -9.99
C MET A 210 -10.36 -12.97 -9.03
N ARG A 211 -9.13 -12.94 -9.53
CA ARG A 211 -7.92 -13.01 -8.70
C ARG A 211 -7.85 -11.83 -7.73
N ASN A 212 -8.05 -10.62 -8.24
CA ASN A 212 -8.00 -9.41 -7.44
C ASN A 212 -9.10 -9.40 -6.38
N ALA A 213 -10.33 -9.80 -6.71
CA ALA A 213 -11.42 -9.89 -5.72
C ALA A 213 -11.09 -10.81 -4.53
N LYS A 214 -10.49 -11.99 -4.79
CA LYS A 214 -10.05 -12.91 -3.73
C LYS A 214 -8.95 -12.28 -2.86
N LEU A 215 -7.95 -11.66 -3.49
CA LEU A 215 -6.85 -11.01 -2.79
C LEU A 215 -7.30 -9.79 -1.98
N SER A 216 -8.24 -8.99 -2.48
CA SER A 216 -8.86 -7.89 -1.74
C SER A 216 -9.60 -8.38 -0.50
N GLY A 217 -10.25 -9.55 -0.56
CA GLY A 217 -10.84 -10.18 0.63
C GLY A 217 -9.79 -10.53 1.69
N VAL A 218 -8.64 -11.07 1.27
CA VAL A 218 -7.51 -11.34 2.17
C VAL A 218 -6.93 -10.05 2.75
N GLU A 219 -6.76 -9.00 1.94
CA GLU A 219 -6.32 -7.69 2.42
C GLU A 219 -7.28 -7.11 3.45
N GLY A 220 -8.59 -7.18 3.24
CA GLY A 220 -9.57 -6.69 4.20
C GLY A 220 -9.44 -7.37 5.57
N VAL A 221 -9.23 -8.68 5.62
CA VAL A 221 -8.99 -9.41 6.88
C VAL A 221 -7.69 -8.96 7.54
N LEU A 222 -6.62 -8.81 6.77
CA LEU A 222 -5.32 -8.35 7.27
C LEU A 222 -5.39 -6.91 7.79
N GLN A 223 -6.13 -6.03 7.12
CA GLN A 223 -6.35 -4.65 7.55
C GLN A 223 -7.15 -4.58 8.86
N LEU A 224 -8.21 -5.39 9.01
CA LEU A 224 -8.92 -5.48 10.29
C LEU A 224 -8.02 -6.05 11.39
N SER A 225 -7.15 -7.01 11.04
CA SER A 225 -6.18 -7.59 11.97
C SER A 225 -5.16 -6.56 12.45
N ILE A 226 -4.61 -5.73 11.55
CA ILE A 226 -3.66 -4.68 11.95
C ILE A 226 -4.34 -3.61 12.80
N VAL A 227 -5.60 -3.26 12.52
CA VAL A 227 -6.38 -2.35 13.37
C VAL A 227 -6.54 -2.93 14.78
N ALA A 228 -6.86 -4.21 14.92
CA ALA A 228 -6.93 -4.88 16.22
C ALA A 228 -5.58 -4.83 16.97
N ILE A 229 -4.46 -5.05 16.26
CA ILE A 229 -3.12 -4.92 16.83
C ILE A 229 -2.84 -3.47 17.29
N MET A 230 -3.24 -2.46 16.53
CA MET A 230 -3.08 -1.06 16.92
C MET A 230 -3.87 -0.72 18.19
N VAL A 231 -5.11 -1.23 18.31
CA VAL A 231 -5.92 -1.10 19.52
C VAL A 231 -5.21 -1.77 20.71
N TYR A 232 -4.70 -2.99 20.52
CA TYR A 232 -3.94 -3.70 21.55
C TYR A 232 -2.71 -2.91 22.01
N ILE A 233 -1.91 -2.36 21.09
CA ILE A 233 -0.75 -1.53 21.42
C ILE A 233 -1.16 -0.28 22.21
N ARG A 234 -2.28 0.35 21.82
CA ARG A 234 -2.76 1.58 22.46
C ARG A 234 -3.22 1.36 23.91
N TYR A 235 -3.89 0.25 24.18
CA TYR A 235 -4.52 -0.02 25.49
C TYR A 235 -3.76 -1.03 26.35
N GLY A 236 -2.69 -1.65 25.82
CA GLY A 236 -1.92 -2.68 26.53
C GLY A 236 -2.64 -4.02 26.69
N GLY A 237 -3.73 -4.23 25.94
CA GLY A 237 -4.61 -5.39 26.06
C GLY A 237 -5.98 -5.14 25.43
N PHE A 238 -6.75 -6.21 25.22
CA PHE A 238 -8.18 -6.10 25.00
C PHE A 238 -8.82 -6.34 26.36
N GLY A 239 -9.32 -5.29 27.02
CA GLY A 239 -9.75 -5.33 28.43
C GLY A 239 -11.01 -6.13 28.72
N PHE A 240 -11.02 -7.42 28.33
CA PHE A 240 -12.03 -8.42 28.67
C PHE A 240 -11.42 -9.57 29.48
#